data_AF-A0A820J2V7-F1
#
_entry.id   AF-A0A820J2V7-F1
#
_cell.length_a   1.000
_cell.length_b   1.000
_cell.length_c   1.000
_cell.angle_alpha   90.00
_cell.angle_beta   90.00
_cell.angle_gamma   90.00
#
_symmetry.space_group_name_H-M   'P 1'
#
loop_
_entity.id
_entity.type
_entity.pdbx_description
1 polymer ?
#
loop_
_entity_poly.entity_id
_entity_poly.type
_entity_poly.pdbx_seq_one_letter_code
_entity_poly.pdbx_strand_id
1 'polypeptide(L)'
;MFTEAFLVRERLLGSTSESYHYSIIYRGATLADDAQYEQAINFWLFDLELHREYSTSIDSYRLRQFSSIFSEMITGVFPVSINAILTLMSAVVTELKHNIKGFDENLHTVLYLITIISQVVLF
;
A
#
# COMPACT_ATOMS: atom_id res chain seq x y z
N MET A 1 -8.26 -7.06 -16.62
CA MET A 1 -7.16 -7.30 -17.59
C MET A 1 -6.65 -5.94 -18.07
N PHE A 2 -5.84 -5.26 -17.25
CA PHE A 2 -5.17 -3.97 -17.56
C PHE A 2 -3.64 -4.13 -17.62
N THR A 3 -3.17 -5.38 -17.58
CA THR A 3 -1.77 -5.77 -17.42
C THR A 3 -0.89 -5.25 -18.57
N GLU A 4 -1.42 -5.17 -19.79
CA GLU A 4 -0.66 -4.74 -20.98
C GLU A 4 -0.22 -3.27 -20.91
N ALA A 5 -1.09 -2.37 -20.44
CA ALA A 5 -0.74 -0.96 -20.31
C ALA A 5 0.32 -0.71 -19.23
N PHE A 6 0.29 -1.48 -18.14
CA PHE A 6 1.34 -1.43 -17.11
C PHE A 6 2.65 -2.02 -17.62
N LEU A 7 2.62 -3.16 -18.32
CA LEU A 7 3.82 -3.75 -18.92
C LEU A 7 4.49 -2.82 -19.95
N VAL A 8 3.69 -2.12 -20.76
CA VAL A 8 4.24 -1.12 -21.70
C VAL A 8 4.84 0.06 -20.93
N ARG A 9 4.15 0.59 -19.92
CA ARG A 9 4.69 1.68 -19.08
C ARG A 9 5.95 1.27 -18.34
N GLU A 10 6.02 0.08 -17.79
CA GLU A 10 7.19 -0.46 -17.10
C GLU A 10 8.40 -0.50 -18.04
N ARG A 11 8.21 -1.00 -19.28
CA ARG A 11 9.28 -1.03 -20.29
C ARG A 11 9.75 0.36 -20.71
N LEU A 12 8.84 1.34 -20.78
CA LEU A 12 9.16 2.69 -21.21
C LEU A 12 9.78 3.55 -20.10
N LEU A 13 9.29 3.42 -18.88
CA LEU A 13 9.67 4.28 -17.74
C LEU A 13 10.71 3.63 -16.83
N GLY A 14 10.77 2.29 -16.80
CA GLY A 14 11.53 1.50 -15.84
C GLY A 14 10.74 1.22 -14.56
N SER A 15 11.01 0.07 -13.93
CA SER A 15 10.29 -0.41 -12.74
C SER A 15 10.55 0.40 -11.46
N THR A 16 11.60 1.23 -11.43
CA THR A 16 11.92 2.14 -10.31
C THR A 16 11.40 3.57 -10.53
N SER A 17 10.73 3.83 -11.66
CA SER A 17 10.26 5.16 -12.00
C SER A 17 9.09 5.57 -11.12
N GLU A 18 9.18 6.74 -10.48
CA GLU A 18 8.10 7.28 -9.66
C GLU A 18 6.79 7.42 -10.45
N SER A 19 6.87 7.75 -11.74
CA SER A 19 5.69 7.85 -12.62
C SER A 19 5.02 6.49 -12.87
N TYR A 20 5.82 5.42 -12.90
CA TYR A 20 5.29 4.06 -13.02
C TYR A 20 4.57 3.64 -11.73
N HIS A 21 5.24 3.80 -10.59
CA HIS A 21 4.64 3.57 -9.25
C HIS A 21 3.35 4.37 -9.06
N TYR A 22 3.35 5.67 -9.40
CA TYR A 22 2.16 6.51 -9.32
C TYR A 22 1.00 5.94 -10.15
N SER A 23 1.27 5.43 -11.36
CA SER A 23 0.22 4.85 -12.20
C SER A 23 -0.42 3.59 -11.58
N ILE A 24 0.37 2.78 -10.87
CA ILE A 24 -0.09 1.58 -10.16
C ILE A 24 -0.96 2.00 -8.98
N ILE A 25 -0.45 2.90 -8.14
CA ILE A 25 -1.15 3.39 -6.94
C ILE A 25 -2.46 4.08 -7.32
N TYR A 26 -2.43 4.95 -8.33
CA TYR A 26 -3.62 5.65 -8.83
C TYR A 26 -4.70 4.67 -9.27
N ARG A 27 -4.33 3.60 -9.99
CA ARG A 27 -5.30 2.57 -10.37
C ARG A 27 -5.90 1.85 -9.16
N GLY A 28 -5.07 1.56 -8.16
CA GLY A 28 -5.54 1.03 -6.88
C GLY A 28 -6.57 1.95 -6.23
N ALA A 29 -6.29 3.26 -6.17
CA ALA A 29 -7.21 4.25 -5.61
C ALA A 29 -8.55 4.30 -6.36
N THR A 30 -8.55 4.37 -7.70
CA THR A 30 -9.79 4.37 -8.49
C THR A 30 -10.63 3.10 -8.25
N LEU A 31 -9.98 1.94 -8.11
CA LEU A 31 -10.69 0.70 -7.80
C LEU A 31 -11.30 0.73 -6.39
N ALA A 32 -10.61 1.32 -5.42
CA ALA A 32 -11.14 1.46 -4.08
C ALA A 32 -12.33 2.43 -4.00
N ASP A 33 -12.29 3.53 -4.77
CA ASP A 33 -13.43 4.46 -4.89
C ASP A 33 -14.69 3.76 -5.44
N ASP A 34 -14.51 2.75 -6.31
CA ASP A 34 -15.56 1.88 -6.83
C ASP A 34 -15.91 0.70 -5.90
N ALA A 35 -15.42 0.70 -4.65
CA ALA A 35 -15.54 -0.37 -3.66
C ALA A 35 -14.96 -1.74 -4.10
N GLN A 36 -14.08 -1.76 -5.11
CA GLN A 36 -13.38 -2.96 -5.60
C GLN A 36 -12.09 -3.22 -4.80
N TYR A 37 -12.21 -3.28 -3.47
CA TYR A 37 -11.07 -3.27 -2.55
C TYR A 37 -10.06 -4.41 -2.75
N GLU A 38 -10.51 -5.64 -3.05
CA GLU A 38 -9.60 -6.76 -3.27
C GLU A 38 -8.63 -6.48 -4.44
N GLN A 39 -9.15 -5.92 -5.53
CA GLN A 39 -8.34 -5.57 -6.69
C GLN A 39 -7.44 -4.38 -6.40
N ALA A 40 -7.94 -3.37 -5.68
CA ALA A 40 -7.16 -2.23 -5.23
C ALA A 40 -5.94 -2.65 -4.39
N ILE A 41 -6.17 -3.52 -3.40
CA ILE A 41 -5.12 -4.09 -2.54
C ILE A 41 -4.07 -4.81 -3.37
N ASN A 42 -4.46 -5.60 -4.39
CA ASN A 42 -3.50 -6.30 -5.24
C ASN A 42 -2.55 -5.34 -5.98
N PHE A 43 -3.03 -4.19 -6.46
CA PHE A 43 -2.18 -3.19 -7.07
C PHE A 43 -1.19 -2.57 -6.08
N TRP A 44 -1.65 -2.30 -4.86
CA TRP A 44 -0.78 -1.73 -3.83
C TRP A 44 0.23 -2.73 -3.26
N LEU A 45 -0.15 -3.99 -3.09
CA LEU A 45 0.80 -5.05 -2.74
C LEU A 45 1.86 -5.24 -3.83
N PHE A 46 1.45 -5.16 -5.11
CA PHE A 46 2.40 -5.19 -6.22
C PHE A 46 3.35 -3.99 -6.19
N ASP A 47 2.88 -2.79 -5.88
CA ASP A 47 3.75 -1.61 -5.73
C ASP A 47 4.76 -1.77 -4.57
N LEU A 48 4.32 -2.30 -3.43
CA LEU A 48 5.22 -2.60 -2.29
C LEU A 48 6.27 -3.65 -2.68
N GLU A 49 5.89 -4.66 -3.47
CA GLU A 49 6.79 -5.69 -3.97
C GLU A 49 7.87 -5.09 -4.86
N LEU A 50 7.51 -4.19 -5.79
CA LEU A 50 8.48 -3.49 -6.63
C LEU A 50 9.49 -2.70 -5.78
N HIS A 51 9.02 -1.96 -4.77
CA HIS A 51 9.93 -1.21 -3.90
C HIS A 51 10.89 -2.15 -3.15
N ARG A 52 10.40 -3.31 -2.72
CA ARG A 52 11.22 -4.33 -2.06
C ARG A 52 12.26 -4.94 -3.03
N GLU A 53 11.82 -5.35 -4.22
CA GLU A 53 12.67 -5.97 -5.24
C GLU A 53 13.82 -5.04 -5.66
N TYR A 54 13.52 -3.76 -5.88
CA TYR A 54 14.50 -2.78 -6.33
C TYR A 54 15.17 -1.99 -5.19
N SER A 55 14.86 -2.32 -3.93
CA SER A 55 15.40 -1.66 -2.72
C SER A 55 15.24 -0.12 -2.76
N THR A 56 14.09 0.34 -3.24
CA THR A 56 13.75 1.78 -3.30
C THR A 56 12.88 2.18 -2.12
N SER A 57 13.11 3.37 -1.57
CA SER A 57 12.31 3.90 -0.46
C SER A 57 10.87 4.15 -0.86
N ILE A 58 9.93 3.84 0.02
CA ILE A 58 8.50 4.12 -0.15
C ILE A 58 8.18 5.46 0.54
N ASP A 59 7.46 6.32 -0.17
CA ASP A 59 6.96 7.57 0.39
C ASP A 59 5.96 7.33 1.53
N SER A 60 6.16 8.01 2.67
CA SER A 60 5.34 7.84 3.88
C SER A 60 3.87 8.19 3.66
N TYR A 61 3.56 9.14 2.77
CA TYR A 61 2.18 9.48 2.45
C TYR A 61 1.48 8.36 1.67
N ARG A 62 2.21 7.62 0.81
CA ARG A 62 1.68 6.41 0.14
C ARG A 62 1.34 5.30 1.15
N LEU A 63 2.24 5.02 2.09
CA LEU A 63 1.99 4.03 3.14
C LEU A 63 0.77 4.39 3.99
N ARG A 64 0.61 5.69 4.31
CA ARG A 64 -0.55 6.19 5.03
C ARG A 64 -1.85 5.97 4.23
N GLN A 65 -1.87 6.31 2.93
CA GLN A 65 -3.06 6.09 2.08
C GLN A 65 -3.46 4.62 2.04
N PHE A 66 -2.49 3.70 1.97
CA PHE A 66 -2.80 2.28 2.01
C PHE A 66 -3.45 1.92 3.37
N SER A 67 -2.86 2.35 4.49
CA SER A 67 -3.44 2.07 5.81
C SER A 67 -4.86 2.63 6.01
N SER A 68 -5.18 3.80 5.43
CA SER A 68 -6.53 4.38 5.55
C SER A 68 -7.61 3.52 4.88
N ILE A 69 -7.29 2.85 3.77
CA ILE A 69 -8.25 1.97 3.10
C ILE A 69 -8.58 0.74 3.94
N PHE A 70 -7.61 0.18 4.66
CA PHE A 70 -7.92 -0.91 5.60
C PHE A 70 -8.90 -0.44 6.69
N SER A 71 -8.75 0.78 7.18
CA SER A 71 -9.72 1.37 8.12
C SER A 71 -11.11 1.51 7.53
N GLU A 72 -11.20 1.97 6.28
CA GLU A 72 -12.48 2.12 5.57
C GLU A 72 -13.14 0.76 5.39
N MET A 73 -12.38 -0.24 4.94
CA MET A 73 -12.88 -1.61 4.79
C MET A 73 -13.41 -2.18 6.10
N ILE A 74 -12.67 -2.03 7.20
CA ILE A 74 -13.08 -2.56 8.51
C ILE A 74 -14.32 -1.84 9.02
N THR A 75 -14.38 -0.51 8.87
CA THR A 75 -15.57 0.28 9.25
C THR A 75 -16.78 -0.09 8.40
N GLY A 76 -16.56 -0.37 7.12
CA GLY A 76 -17.57 -0.84 6.17
C GLY A 76 -17.90 -2.33 6.27
N VAL A 77 -17.29 -3.07 7.21
CA VAL A 77 -17.47 -4.52 7.40
C VAL A 77 -17.11 -5.33 6.15
N PHE A 78 -16.15 -4.84 5.36
CA PHE A 78 -15.55 -5.57 4.26
C PHE A 78 -14.42 -6.48 4.77
N PRO A 79 -14.28 -7.69 4.19
CA PRO A 79 -13.22 -8.60 4.60
C PRO A 79 -11.84 -8.04 4.26
N VAL A 80 -10.93 -8.00 5.23
CA VAL A 80 -9.55 -7.59 5.03
C VAL A 80 -8.61 -8.79 5.19
N SER A 81 -7.72 -8.97 4.21
CA SER A 81 -6.70 -10.02 4.26
C SER A 81 -5.64 -9.70 5.32
N ILE A 82 -5.50 -10.60 6.31
CA ILE A 82 -4.43 -10.50 7.32
C ILE A 82 -3.05 -10.46 6.65
N ASN A 83 -2.85 -11.21 5.57
CA ASN A 83 -1.58 -11.19 4.83
C ASN A 83 -1.29 -9.81 4.26
N ALA A 84 -2.30 -9.12 3.70
CA ALA A 84 -2.12 -7.78 3.16
C ALA A 84 -1.74 -6.76 4.25
N ILE A 85 -2.37 -6.87 5.42
CA ILE A 85 -2.04 -6.06 6.61
C ILE A 85 -0.59 -6.31 7.04
N LEU A 86 -0.18 -7.58 7.17
CA LEU A 86 1.17 -7.93 7.59
C LEU A 86 2.23 -7.46 6.57
N THR A 87 1.94 -7.56 5.28
CA THR A 87 2.82 -7.04 4.22
C THR A 87 2.99 -5.52 4.35
N LEU A 88 1.90 -4.78 4.52
CA LEU A 88 1.98 -3.33 4.72
C LEU A 88 2.74 -2.99 6.02
N MET A 89 2.44 -3.66 7.13
CA MET A 89 3.13 -3.45 8.40
C MET A 89 4.63 -3.69 8.27
N SER A 90 5.04 -4.77 7.58
CA SER A 90 6.45 -5.04 7.29
C SER A 90 7.10 -3.93 6.47
N ALA A 91 6.41 -3.39 5.47
CA ALA A 91 6.90 -2.28 4.65
C ALA A 91 7.09 -1.01 5.50
N VAL A 92 6.10 -0.62 6.32
CA VAL A 92 6.19 0.57 7.17
C VAL A 92 7.31 0.43 8.21
N VAL A 93 7.48 -0.76 8.82
CA VAL A 93 8.59 -1.01 9.76
C VAL A 93 9.95 -0.97 9.06
N THR A 94 10.01 -1.40 7.81
CA THR A 94 11.24 -1.28 7.01
C THR A 94 11.57 0.18 6.74
N GLU A 95 10.59 0.99 6.35
CA GLU A 95 10.79 2.44 6.16
C GLU A 95 11.13 3.15 7.47
N LEU A 96 10.55 2.77 8.60
CA LEU A 96 10.92 3.30 9.93
C LEU A 96 12.41 3.13 10.25
N LYS A 97 13.00 2.01 9.83
CA LYS A 97 14.42 1.72 10.09
C LYS A 97 15.36 2.50 9.19
N HIS A 98 14.94 2.87 7.98
CA HIS A 98 15.82 3.41 6.94
C HIS A 98 15.56 4.88 6.61
N ASN A 99 14.35 5.40 6.86
CA ASN A 99 13.93 6.73 6.47
C ASN A 99 13.76 7.65 7.69
N ILE A 100 14.82 8.38 8.02
CA ILE A 100 14.85 9.34 9.14
C ILE A 100 13.91 10.53 8.89
N LYS A 101 13.70 10.93 7.63
CA LYS A 101 12.86 12.10 7.30
C LYS A 101 11.38 11.83 7.49
N GLY A 102 10.92 10.61 7.20
CA GLY A 102 9.52 10.19 7.37
C GLY A 102 9.26 9.42 8.66
N PHE A 103 10.15 9.50 9.66
CA PHE A 103 10.09 8.66 10.85
C PHE A 103 8.77 8.85 11.61
N ASP A 104 8.38 10.10 11.86
CA ASP A 104 7.17 10.41 12.62
C ASP A 104 5.93 9.95 11.87
N GLU A 105 5.86 10.16 10.55
CA GLU A 105 4.73 9.72 9.73
C GLU A 105 4.62 8.20 9.69
N ASN A 106 5.75 7.50 9.53
CA ASN A 106 5.78 6.04 9.50
C ASN A 106 5.44 5.47 10.90
N LEU A 107 5.88 6.12 11.98
CA LEU A 107 5.55 5.73 13.35
C LEU A 107 4.05 5.86 13.58
N HIS A 108 3.45 6.99 13.22
CA HIS A 108 2.01 7.18 13.26
C HIS A 108 1.27 6.12 12.45
N THR A 109 1.78 5.77 11.26
CA THR A 109 1.18 4.74 10.41
C THR A 109 1.21 3.35 11.07
N VAL A 110 2.32 2.97 11.73
CA VAL A 110 2.38 1.71 12.48
C VAL A 110 1.40 1.70 13.65
N LEU A 111 1.37 2.77 14.45
CA LEU A 111 0.45 2.89 15.59
C LEU A 111 -1.02 2.82 15.14
N TYR A 112 -1.33 3.46 14.01
CA TYR A 112 -2.64 3.41 13.40
C TYR A 112 -3.01 2.00 12.93
N LEU A 113 -2.11 1.30 12.24
CA LEU A 113 -2.32 -0.08 11.82
C LEU A 113 -2.56 -1.02 13.00
N ILE A 114 -1.79 -0.91 14.09
CA ILE A 114 -1.99 -1.69 15.32
C ILE A 114 -3.39 -1.44 15.89
N THR A 115 -3.83 -0.17 15.90
CA THR A 115 -5.16 0.23 16.40
C THR A 115 -6.28 -0.35 15.54
N ILE A 116 -6.13 -0.34 14.21
CA ILE A 116 -7.11 -0.91 13.30
C ILE A 116 -7.19 -2.43 13.46
N ILE A 117 -6.04 -3.11 13.55
CA ILE A 117 -5.98 -4.58 13.69
C ILE A 117 -6.63 -5.04 15.00
N SER A 118 -6.48 -4.28 16.09
CA SER A 118 -7.13 -4.64 17.35
C SER A 118 -8.66 -4.60 17.26
N GLN A 119 -9.22 -3.80 16.34
CA GLN A 119 -10.66 -3.80 16.05
C GLN A 119 -11.09 -5.02 15.23
N VAL A 120 -10.22 -5.56 14.37
CA VAL A 120 -10.51 -6.77 13.57
C VAL A 120 -10.66 -8.01 14.45
N VAL A 121 -9.90 -8.10 15.55
CA VAL A 121 -9.93 -9.26 16.48
C VAL A 121 -11.17 -9.25 17.39
N LEU A 122 -11.94 -8.16 17.41
CA LEU A 122 -13.13 -8.01 18.27
C LEU A 122 -14.44 -8.41 17.57
N PHE A 123 -14.39 -8.95 16.35
CA PHE A 123 -15.53 -9.48 15.60
C PHE A 123 -15.39 -10.97 15.30
#